data_AF-A0AAV2HJK5-F1
#
_entry.id   AF-A0AAV2HJK5-F1
#
_cell.length_a   1.000
_cell.length_b   1.000
_cell.length_c   1.000
_cell.angle_alpha   90.00
_cell.angle_beta   90.00
_cell.angle_gamma   90.00
#
_symmetry.space_group_name_H-M   'P 1'
#
loop_
_entity.id
_entity.type
_entity.pdbx_description
1 polymer ?
#
loop_
_entity_poly.entity_id
_entity_poly.type
_entity_poly.pdbx_seq_one_letter_code
_entity_poly.pdbx_strand_id
1 'polypeptide(L)' 'SKETGLLDYGEICSNIARDGWTRVWLQDRGVPIAYGNSSDGWQWVGYDDPQSLSEKAAFIRRQGLAGAAFWSLEHDDF' A
#
# COMPACT_ATOMS: atom_id res chain seq x y z
N SER A 1 -12.00 -8.19 9.75
CA SER A 1 -11.53 -8.15 11.15
C SER A 1 -10.47 -7.07 11.23
N LYS A 2 -10.54 -6.12 12.17
CA LYS A 2 -9.45 -5.15 12.34
C LYS A 2 -8.32 -5.84 13.10
N GLU A 3 -7.22 -6.10 12.41
CA GLU A 3 -5.99 -6.59 13.02
C GLU A 3 -5.10 -5.40 13.34
N THR A 4 -4.67 -5.28 14.61
CA THR A 4 -3.79 -4.19 15.01
C THR A 4 -2.48 -4.24 14.22
N GLY A 5 -2.16 -3.13 13.55
CA GLY A 5 -0.95 -3.03 12.71
C GLY A 5 -1.17 -3.36 11.23
N LEU A 6 -2.40 -3.67 10.82
CA LEU A 6 -2.79 -3.84 9.42
C LEU A 6 -3.84 -2.77 9.06
N LEU A 7 -3.68 -2.20 7.86
CA LEU A 7 -4.66 -1.30 7.25
C LEU A 7 -5.00 -1.85 5.87
N ASP A 8 -6.28 -1.92 5.57
CA ASP A 8 -6.75 -2.35 4.25
C ASP A 8 -6.44 -1.27 3.22
N TYR A 9 -6.25 -1.63 1.96
CA TYR A 9 -5.93 -0.67 0.90
C TYR A 9 -7.01 0.42 0.78
N GLY A 10 -8.28 0.04 0.94
CA GLY A 10 -9.40 0.98 1.00
C GLY A 10 -9.35 1.95 2.20
N GLU A 11 -8.89 1.50 3.37
CA GLU A 11 -8.70 2.38 4.54
C GLU A 11 -7.58 3.40 4.27
N ILE A 12 -6.48 2.96 3.64
CA ILE A 12 -5.37 3.85 3.25
C ILE A 12 -5.86 4.90 2.24
N CYS A 13 -6.62 4.49 1.23
CA CYS A 13 -7.23 5.39 0.24
C CYS A 13 -8.16 6.43 0.89
N SER A 14 -9.01 6.01 1.84
CA SER A 14 -9.89 6.93 2.58
C SER A 14 -9.07 7.92 3.42
N ASN A 15 -8.06 7.44 4.14
CA ASN A 15 -7.22 8.27 5.00
C ASN A 15 -6.51 9.38 4.20
N ILE A 16 -6.02 9.06 3.00
CA ILE A 16 -5.38 10.02 2.08
C ILE A 16 -6.41 11.00 1.53
N ALA A 17 -7.58 10.51 1.08
CA ALA A 17 -8.57 11.34 0.39
C ALA A 17 -9.38 12.24 1.32
N ARG A 18 -9.60 11.82 2.57
CA ARG A 18 -10.59 12.44 3.49
C ARG A 18 -10.00 12.86 4.83
N ASP A 19 -9.02 12.12 5.35
CA ASP A 19 -8.51 12.31 6.71
C ASP A 19 -7.15 13.02 6.76
N GLY A 20 -6.74 13.61 5.64
CA GLY A 20 -5.57 14.49 5.56
C GLY A 20 -4.22 13.78 5.63
N TRP A 21 -4.17 12.46 5.38
CA TRP A 21 -2.90 11.75 5.31
C TRP A 21 -2.09 12.17 4.09
N THR A 22 -0.77 12.25 4.26
CA THR A 22 0.18 12.57 3.19
C THR A 22 0.74 11.28 2.60
N ARG A 23 0.61 11.11 1.29
CA ARG A 23 1.28 10.04 0.52
C ARG A 23 2.64 10.52 0.02
N VAL A 24 3.66 9.70 0.18
CA VAL A 24 5.01 9.93 -0.36
C VAL A 24 5.47 8.70 -1.11
N TRP A 25 6.02 8.89 -2.31
CA TRP A 25 6.66 7.83 -3.08
C TRP A 25 8.15 7.75 -2.71
N LEU A 26 8.61 6.56 -2.32
CA LEU A 26 10.02 6.31 -2.01
C LEU A 26 10.74 5.83 -3.26
N GLN A 27 11.38 6.76 -3.98
CA GLN A 27 12.00 6.50 -5.29
C GLN A 27 13.08 5.41 -5.25
N ASP A 28 13.84 5.30 -4.16
CA ASP A 28 14.89 4.28 -3.96
C ASP A 28 14.32 2.90 -3.61
N ARG A 29 13.03 2.82 -3.23
CA ARG A 29 12.37 1.59 -2.80
C ARG A 29 11.29 1.10 -3.77
N GLY A 30 10.78 1.96 -4.66
CA GLY A 30 9.74 1.59 -5.61
C GLY A 30 8.38 1.31 -4.95
N VAL A 31 8.10 1.97 -3.82
CA VAL A 31 6.86 1.80 -3.04
C VAL A 31 6.38 3.12 -2.43
N PRO A 32 5.07 3.27 -2.18
CA PRO A 32 4.52 4.38 -1.43
C PRO A 32 4.58 4.14 0.09
N ILE A 33 4.58 5.26 0.82
CA ILE A 33 4.17 5.33 2.22
C ILE A 33 3.05 6.36 2.36
N ALA A 34 2.19 6.19 3.37
CA ALA A 34 1.24 7.21 3.79
C ALA A 34 1.36 7.44 5.29
N TYR A 35 1.22 8.68 5.73
CA TYR A 35 1.28 9.04 7.15
C TYR A 35 0.35 10.20 7.49
N GLY A 36 -0.15 10.22 8.72
CA GLY A 36 -1.11 11.23 9.17
C GLY A 36 -1.47 11.05 10.64
N ASN A 37 -2.22 12.00 11.17
CA ASN A 37 -2.79 11.87 12.51
C ASN A 37 -4.05 11.01 12.45
N SER A 38 -4.24 10.15 13.45
CA SER A 38 -5.41 9.28 13.63
C SER A 38 -5.94 9.39 15.06
N SER A 39 -6.98 8.63 15.42
CA SER A 39 -7.48 8.50 16.79
C SER A 39 -6.41 8.04 17.78
N ASP A 40 -5.47 7.24 17.31
CA ASP A 40 -4.38 6.64 18.09
C ASP A 40 -3.05 7.42 17.97
N GLY A 41 -3.13 8.69 17.56
CA GLY A 41 -1.98 9.56 17.33
C GLY A 41 -1.42 9.47 15.90
N TRP A 42 -0.16 9.87 15.73
CA TRP A 42 0.52 9.80 14.43
C TRP A 42 0.75 8.37 14.00
N GLN A 43 0.29 8.03 12.80
CA GLN A 43 0.42 6.72 12.19
C GLN A 43 1.13 6.83 10.83
N TRP A 44 1.76 5.74 10.41
CA TRP A 44 2.32 5.58 9.07
C TRP A 44 2.15 4.15 8.58
N VAL A 45 2.08 3.97 7.27
CA VAL A 45 1.94 2.67 6.61
C VAL A 45 2.73 2.65 5.32
N GLY A 46 3.48 1.55 5.10
CA GLY A 46 4.01 1.20 3.78
C GLY A 46 3.07 0.20 3.12
N TYR A 47 2.76 0.39 1.84
CA TYR A 47 1.75 -0.39 1.14
C TYR A 47 2.12 -0.55 -0.35
N ASP A 48 1.36 -1.37 -1.08
CA ASP A 48 1.46 -1.45 -2.54
C ASP A 48 0.33 -0.67 -3.21
N ASP A 49 0.61 -0.11 -4.37
CA ASP A 49 -0.37 0.58 -5.20
C ASP A 49 -0.20 0.20 -6.68
N PRO A 50 -1.02 0.71 -7.61
CA PRO A 50 -0.89 0.37 -9.03
C PRO A 50 0.50 0.64 -9.62
N GLN A 51 1.24 1.62 -9.10
CA GLN A 51 2.59 1.93 -9.57
C GLN A 51 3.59 0.86 -9.09
N SER A 52 3.63 0.55 -7.78
CA SER A 52 4.55 -0.46 -7.26
C SER A 52 4.24 -1.86 -7.78
N LEU A 53 2.95 -2.20 -7.95
CA LEU A 53 2.54 -3.47 -8.57
C LEU A 53 2.97 -3.56 -10.03
N SER A 54 2.90 -2.47 -10.79
CA SER A 54 3.41 -2.42 -12.16
C SER A 54 4.93 -2.64 -12.23
N GLU A 55 5.68 -2.05 -11.30
CA GLU A 55 7.12 -2.26 -11.18
C GLU A 55 7.48 -3.71 -10.81
N LYS A 56 6.73 -4.33 -9.88
CA LYS A 56 6.86 -5.75 -9.52
C LYS A 56 6.52 -6.68 -10.69
N ALA A 57 5.44 -6.40 -11.42
CA ALA A 57 5.07 -7.18 -12.62
C ALA A 57 6.17 -7.10 -13.70
N ALA A 58 6.74 -5.92 -13.91
CA ALA A 58 7.86 -5.74 -14.83
C ALA A 58 9.11 -6.51 -14.36
N PHE A 59 9.39 -6.52 -13.05
CA PHE A 59 10.49 -7.31 -12.47
C PHE A 59 10.31 -8.82 -12.69
N ILE A 60 9.11 -9.35 -12.43
CA ILE A 60 8.75 -10.76 -12.65
C ILE A 60 9.03 -11.17 -14.10
N ARG A 61 8.59 -10.36 -15.06
CA ARG A 61 8.84 -10.61 -16.49
C ARG A 61 10.33 -10.57 -16.83
N ARG A 62 11.09 -9.61 -16.31
CA ARG A 62 12.53 -9.49 -16.57
C ARG A 62 13.34 -10.67 -16.02
N GLN A 63 12.93 -11.21 -14.88
CA GLN A 63 13.63 -12.31 -14.21
C GLN A 63 13.13 -13.69 -14.66
N GLY A 64 12.08 -13.76 -15.48
CA GLY A 64 11.50 -15.04 -15.90
C GLY A 64 10.86 -15.83 -14.74
N LEU A 65 10.34 -15.13 -13.73
CA LEU A 65 9.66 -15.77 -12.60
C LEU A 65 8.26 -16.26 -13.01
N ALA A 66 7.76 -17.26 -12.30
CA ALA A 66 6.47 -17.89 -12.62
C ALA A 66 5.25 -16.98 -12.41
N GLY A 67 5.36 -15.93 -11.59
CA GLY A 67 4.28 -15.01 -11.29
C GLY A 67 4.47 -14.28 -9.96
N ALA A 68 3.37 -13.76 -9.40
CA ALA A 68 3.28 -13.18 -8.06
C ALA A 68 2.23 -13.93 -7.24
N ALA A 69 2.41 -13.97 -5.93
CA ALA A 69 1.34 -14.25 -4.99
C ALA A 69 0.90 -12.93 -4.35
N PHE A 70 -0.40 -12.75 -4.16
CA PHE A 70 -0.97 -11.63 -3.42
C PHE A 70 -1.66 -12.17 -2.16
N TRP A 71 -1.63 -11.38 -1.09
CA TRP A 71 -2.37 -11.63 0.13
C TRP A 71 -2.94 -10.30 0.62
N SER A 72 -4.25 -10.12 0.67
CA SER A 72 -5.30 -11.02 0.16
C SER A 72 -6.46 -10.16 -0.35
N LEU A 73 -7.33 -10.74 -1.18
CA LEU A 73 -8.34 -9.97 -1.94
C LEU A 73 -9.27 -9.19 -1.01
N GLU A 74 -9.58 -9.72 0.17
CA GLU A 74 -10.43 -9.04 1.14
C GLU A 74 -9.88 -7.68 1.63
N HIS A 75 -8.58 -7.43 1.46
CA HIS A 75 -7.93 -6.18 1.86
C HIS A 75 -7.79 -5.17 0.71
N ASP A 76 -8.38 -5.45 -0.45
CA ASP A 76 -8.41 -4.54 -1.61
C ASP A 76 -9.63 -3.60 -1.57
N ASP A 77 -9.59 -2.51 -2.33
CA ASP A 77 -10.54 -1.38 -2.23
C ASP A 77 -11.83 -1.51 -3.06
N PHE A 78 -12.35 -2.74 -3.23
CA PHE A 78 -13.53 -3.09 -4.05
C PHE A 78 -14.77 -2.18 -3.89
#